data_AF-A0A959IRP3-F1
#
_entry.id   AF-A0A959IRP3-F1
#
_cell.length_a   1.000
_cell.length_b   1.000
_cell.length_c   1.000
_cell.angle_alpha   90.00
_cell.angle_beta   90.00
_cell.angle_gamma   90.00
#
_symmetry.space_group_name_H-M   'P 1'
#
loop_
_entity.id
_entity.type
_entity.pdbx_description
1 polymer ?
#
loop_
_entity_poly.entity_id
_entity_poly.type
_entity_poly.pdbx_seq_one_letter_code
_entity_poly.pdbx_strand_id
1 'polypeptide(L)'
;MRSFLLILLLLCADTLFAQDCIGAQMYSTEAYQFGRFEVAMRSAAGAGVVSSFFLYNLDLDCNWPAENNELDIEMTGNTEVLYFTTHYPGPIFYTDIYTPSFNPHNAIHEYAFEWEPGVVRWFVDGALVNVQDQAYVEDLVFPMRIMMNLWASDATTWVGNWDPSIMPVSSEYDYVRYYAYTPGNGSVGTGNNFSPAWQDNLNSFNPDRWVVEQDAQIPGSYCRFRQSSVEWSNGKMTFLLEEPPANPEAVPVTFSVNTEGLDLSSGDVINLNGSF
;
A
#
# COMPACT_ATOMS: atom_id res chain seq x y z
N MET A 1 -49.11 17.42 -3.78
CA MET A 1 -48.27 16.77 -2.76
C MET A 1 -46.86 16.72 -3.34
N ARG A 2 -45.91 17.50 -2.81
CA ARG A 2 -44.53 17.50 -3.28
C ARG A 2 -43.83 16.27 -2.69
N SER A 3 -43.58 15.25 -3.50
CA SER A 3 -42.75 14.11 -3.08
C SER A 3 -41.30 14.57 -3.07
N PHE A 4 -40.71 14.69 -1.89
CA PHE A 4 -39.27 14.80 -1.73
C PHE A 4 -38.69 13.39 -1.82
N LEU A 5 -37.94 13.10 -2.88
CA LEU A 5 -37.15 11.88 -2.96
C LEU A 5 -35.79 12.16 -2.30
N LEU A 6 -35.64 11.78 -1.04
CA LEU A 6 -34.38 11.86 -0.32
C LEU A 6 -33.57 10.60 -0.68
N ILE A 7 -32.67 10.70 -1.66
CA ILE A 7 -31.69 9.66 -1.94
C ILE A 7 -30.59 9.79 -0.88
N LEU A 8 -30.65 8.94 0.14
CA LEU A 8 -29.57 8.79 1.12
C LEU A 8 -28.47 7.95 0.45
N LEU A 9 -27.51 8.60 -0.20
CA LEU A 9 -26.25 7.95 -0.50
C LEU A 9 -25.57 7.66 0.85
N LEU A 10 -25.37 6.38 1.19
CA LEU A 10 -24.32 6.00 2.12
C LEU A 10 -22.98 6.25 1.43
N LEU A 11 -22.49 7.48 1.53
CA LEU A 11 -21.08 7.74 1.37
C LEU A 11 -20.43 7.33 2.70
N CYS A 12 -19.36 6.53 2.63
CA CYS A 12 -18.42 6.48 3.74
C CYS A 12 -18.01 7.93 3.99
N ALA A 13 -18.40 8.47 5.13
CA ALA A 13 -17.91 9.75 5.57
C ALA A 13 -16.44 9.53 5.89
N ASP A 14 -15.57 9.81 4.92
CA ASP A 14 -14.17 10.02 5.25
C ASP A 14 -14.16 11.19 6.20
N THR A 15 -13.83 10.89 7.46
CA THR A 15 -13.52 11.91 8.43
C THR A 15 -12.27 12.58 7.90
N LEU A 16 -12.43 13.74 7.27
CA LEU A 16 -11.33 14.61 6.90
C LEU A 16 -10.67 15.07 8.20
N PHE A 17 -9.71 14.30 8.69
CA PHE A 17 -8.66 14.84 9.51
C PHE A 17 -7.95 15.91 8.68
N ALA A 18 -7.62 17.05 9.31
CA ALA A 18 -6.73 18.00 8.66
C ALA A 18 -5.47 17.23 8.22
N GLN A 19 -5.05 17.46 6.98
CA GLN A 19 -3.87 16.80 6.46
C GLN A 19 -2.66 17.28 7.26
N ASP A 20 -2.01 16.36 7.98
CA ASP A 20 -0.86 16.70 8.83
C ASP A 20 0.48 16.46 8.12
N CYS A 21 0.50 15.66 7.04
CA CYS A 21 1.71 15.31 6.31
C CYS A 21 1.47 15.04 4.81
N ILE A 22 2.56 15.13 4.03
CA ILE A 22 2.68 14.48 2.73
C ILE A 22 3.45 13.18 2.91
N GLY A 23 3.01 12.11 2.26
CA GLY A 23 3.74 10.85 2.17
C GLY A 23 3.96 10.44 0.72
N ALA A 24 4.46 9.22 0.53
CA ALA A 24 4.68 8.67 -0.80
C ALA A 24 4.08 7.27 -0.94
N GLN A 25 3.59 6.97 -2.14
CA GLN A 25 3.20 5.63 -2.55
C GLN A 25 3.56 5.42 -4.02
N MET A 26 4.08 4.23 -4.33
CA MET A 26 4.38 3.81 -5.70
C MET A 26 3.92 2.37 -5.89
N TYR A 27 3.41 2.05 -7.08
CA TYR A 27 2.93 0.72 -7.40
C TYR A 27 3.23 0.30 -8.84
N SER A 28 3.26 -1.01 -9.08
CA SER A 28 3.57 -1.55 -10.39
C SER A 28 2.45 -1.34 -11.40
N THR A 29 2.81 -1.07 -12.65
CA THR A 29 1.89 -0.96 -13.80
C THR A 29 1.21 -2.29 -14.13
N GLU A 30 1.87 -3.40 -13.86
CA GLU A 30 1.35 -4.76 -14.03
C GLU A 30 0.93 -5.36 -12.69
N ALA A 31 -0.09 -6.22 -12.72
CA ALA A 31 -0.46 -7.09 -11.61
C ALA A 31 0.10 -8.51 -11.85
N TYR A 32 0.44 -9.21 -10.76
CA TYR A 32 1.07 -10.53 -10.80
C TYR A 32 0.20 -11.52 -10.05
N GLN A 33 0.03 -12.71 -10.63
CA GLN A 33 -0.60 -13.84 -9.94
C GLN A 33 0.49 -14.83 -9.55
N PHE A 34 0.70 -15.00 -8.24
CA PHE A 34 1.80 -15.77 -7.66
C PHE A 34 3.20 -15.24 -8.02
N GLY A 35 4.19 -15.70 -7.27
CA GLY A 35 5.59 -15.39 -7.53
C GLY A 35 6.42 -15.23 -6.28
N ARG A 36 7.69 -14.91 -6.48
CA ARG A 36 8.59 -14.43 -5.44
C ARG A 36 8.83 -12.95 -5.68
N PHE A 37 8.66 -12.17 -4.62
CA PHE A 37 8.78 -10.72 -4.64
C PHE A 37 9.83 -10.34 -3.63
N GLU A 38 10.89 -9.67 -4.07
CA GLU A 38 11.99 -9.26 -3.19
C GLU A 38 12.15 -7.75 -3.24
N VAL A 39 12.46 -7.16 -2.08
CA VAL A 39 12.82 -5.76 -1.94
C VAL A 39 14.04 -5.64 -1.05
N ALA A 40 14.96 -4.74 -1.42
CA ALA A 40 16.00 -4.29 -0.51
C ALA A 40 15.63 -2.89 -0.01
N MET A 41 15.30 -2.77 1.29
CA MET A 41 14.85 -1.50 1.87
C MET A 41 15.32 -1.26 3.30
N ARG A 42 15.26 0.01 3.71
CA ARG A 42 15.39 0.51 5.08
C ARG A 42 14.10 1.26 5.43
N SER A 43 13.45 0.90 6.53
CA SER A 43 12.24 1.59 6.99
C SER A 43 12.56 2.92 7.69
N ALA A 44 11.55 3.76 7.86
CA ALA A 44 11.64 5.00 8.62
C ALA A 44 11.36 4.75 10.12
N ALA A 45 12.22 5.32 10.98
CA ALA A 45 11.97 5.36 12.42
C ALA A 45 11.05 6.54 12.80
N GLY A 46 10.30 6.42 13.89
CA GLY A 46 9.38 7.43 14.39
C GLY A 46 8.02 6.86 14.77
N ALA A 47 7.50 7.22 15.94
CA ALA A 47 6.15 6.83 16.31
C ALA A 47 5.11 7.42 15.35
N GLY A 48 4.09 6.64 15.03
CA GLY A 48 3.07 6.95 14.02
C GLY A 48 3.45 6.55 12.59
N VAL A 49 4.72 6.30 12.29
CA VAL A 49 5.22 6.07 10.92
C VAL A 49 5.11 4.61 10.51
N VAL A 50 4.67 4.36 9.27
CA VAL A 50 4.66 3.04 8.63
C VAL A 50 5.45 3.10 7.33
N SER A 51 6.39 2.16 7.15
CA SER A 51 7.06 1.87 5.88
C SER A 51 6.68 0.48 5.41
N SER A 52 6.38 0.31 4.13
CA SER A 52 5.87 -0.97 3.62
C SER A 52 6.52 -1.41 2.31
N PHE A 53 6.43 -2.72 2.08
CA PHE A 53 6.48 -3.39 0.78
C PHE A 53 5.41 -4.47 0.79
N PHE A 54 4.45 -4.37 -0.13
CA PHE A 54 3.25 -5.20 -0.09
C PHE A 54 2.75 -5.53 -1.49
N LEU A 55 1.88 -6.51 -1.58
CA LEU A 55 1.05 -6.76 -2.75
C LEU A 55 -0.38 -6.39 -2.44
N TYR A 56 -1.07 -5.74 -3.37
CA TYR A 56 -2.50 -5.47 -3.23
C TYR A 56 -3.24 -5.65 -4.55
N ASN A 57 -4.43 -6.23 -4.48
CA ASN A 57 -5.34 -6.26 -5.62
C ASN A 57 -5.95 -4.86 -5.79
N LEU A 58 -5.34 -4.00 -6.61
CA LEU A 58 -5.91 -2.68 -6.93
C LEU A 58 -7.11 -2.76 -7.89
N ASP A 59 -7.25 -3.86 -8.63
CA ASP A 59 -8.22 -3.99 -9.72
C ASP A 59 -9.54 -4.64 -9.22
N LEU A 60 -10.03 -4.18 -8.06
CA LEU A 60 -11.19 -4.73 -7.32
C LEU A 60 -12.57 -4.19 -7.73
N ASP A 61 -12.64 -3.14 -8.57
CA ASP A 61 -13.87 -2.37 -8.82
C ASP A 61 -14.64 -2.08 -7.50
N CYS A 62 -15.94 -2.38 -7.43
CA CYS A 62 -16.78 -2.26 -6.23
C CYS A 62 -16.93 -3.59 -5.48
N ASN A 63 -16.01 -4.55 -5.65
CA ASN A 63 -16.15 -5.91 -5.11
C ASN A 63 -15.49 -6.09 -3.73
N TRP A 64 -14.92 -5.05 -3.13
CA TRP A 64 -14.40 -5.15 -1.76
C TRP A 64 -15.55 -5.43 -0.76
N PRO A 65 -15.40 -6.40 0.17
CA PRO A 65 -14.20 -7.19 0.47
C PRO A 65 -14.16 -8.58 -0.19
N ALA A 66 -15.08 -8.91 -1.11
CA ALA A 66 -15.24 -10.25 -1.66
C ALA A 66 -14.07 -10.74 -2.54
N GLU A 67 -13.29 -9.82 -3.13
CA GLU A 67 -12.13 -10.16 -3.96
C GLU A 67 -10.80 -9.64 -3.36
N ASN A 68 -10.84 -9.19 -2.11
CA ASN A 68 -9.69 -8.58 -1.45
C ASN A 68 -8.55 -9.60 -1.28
N ASN A 69 -7.38 -9.29 -1.82
CA ASN A 69 -6.13 -10.01 -1.59
C ASN A 69 -5.05 -8.97 -1.33
N GLU A 70 -4.31 -9.15 -0.25
CA GLU A 70 -3.21 -8.30 0.16
C GLU A 70 -2.16 -9.13 0.92
N LEU A 71 -0.89 -8.84 0.68
CA LEU A 71 0.23 -9.44 1.39
C LEU A 71 1.21 -8.37 1.80
N ASP A 72 1.45 -8.25 3.10
CA ASP A 72 2.15 -7.12 3.67
C ASP A 72 3.47 -7.52 4.32
N ILE A 73 4.48 -6.69 4.08
CA ILE A 73 5.61 -6.50 5.00
C ILE A 73 5.55 -5.04 5.45
N GLU A 74 5.17 -4.84 6.71
CA GLU A 74 5.09 -3.50 7.31
C GLU A 74 6.06 -3.39 8.49
N MET A 75 6.72 -2.24 8.57
CA MET A 75 7.53 -1.86 9.71
C MET A 75 7.00 -0.57 10.29
N THR A 76 6.68 -0.59 11.58
CA THR A 76 6.29 0.60 12.32
C THR A 76 7.50 1.29 12.93
N GLY A 77 7.58 2.61 12.81
CA GLY A 77 8.75 3.37 13.25
C GLY A 77 8.94 3.45 14.77
N ASN A 78 7.94 3.02 15.57
CA ASN A 78 8.00 2.95 17.04
C ASN A 78 8.63 1.65 17.57
N THR A 79 8.81 0.63 16.74
CA THR A 79 9.37 -0.67 17.13
C THR A 79 10.43 -1.15 16.15
N GLU A 80 11.06 -2.29 16.41
CA GLU A 80 12.03 -2.91 15.50
C GLU A 80 11.48 -4.21 14.90
N VAL A 81 10.15 -4.40 14.90
CA VAL A 81 9.51 -5.63 14.40
C VAL A 81 9.00 -5.48 12.97
N LEU A 82 8.81 -6.61 12.31
CA LEU A 82 8.12 -6.73 11.03
C LEU A 82 6.74 -7.34 11.28
N TYR A 83 5.74 -6.77 10.62
CA TYR A 83 4.39 -7.30 10.55
C TYR A 83 4.21 -7.99 9.20
N PHE A 84 3.88 -9.27 9.24
CA PHE A 84 3.55 -10.09 8.07
C PHE A 84 2.05 -10.32 8.05
N THR A 85 1.34 -9.53 7.25
CA THR A 85 -0.12 -9.57 7.20
C THR A 85 -0.60 -10.21 5.90
N THR A 86 -1.65 -11.01 6.01
CA THR A 86 -2.39 -11.54 4.87
C THR A 86 -3.84 -11.10 4.98
N HIS A 87 -4.31 -10.34 3.99
CA HIS A 87 -5.73 -10.08 3.78
C HIS A 87 -6.25 -10.99 2.66
N TYR A 88 -7.42 -11.57 2.91
CA TYR A 88 -8.10 -12.47 1.99
C TYR A 88 -9.58 -12.02 1.90
N PRO A 89 -10.41 -12.65 1.05
CA PRO A 89 -11.81 -12.27 0.90
C PRO A 89 -12.56 -12.16 2.24
N GLY A 90 -13.08 -10.96 2.50
CA GLY A 90 -13.70 -10.59 3.77
C GLY A 90 -12.93 -9.51 4.53
N PRO A 91 -13.47 -9.05 5.68
CA PRO A 91 -12.88 -7.97 6.46
C PRO A 91 -11.79 -8.45 7.44
N ILE A 92 -11.48 -9.74 7.43
CA ILE A 92 -10.57 -10.38 8.38
C ILE A 92 -9.20 -10.49 7.72
N PHE A 93 -8.17 -10.31 8.52
CA PHE A 93 -6.78 -10.49 8.16
C PHE A 93 -6.04 -11.22 9.28
N TYR A 94 -4.89 -11.79 8.94
CA TYR A 94 -4.02 -12.48 9.90
C TYR A 94 -2.62 -11.89 9.83
N THR A 95 -2.10 -11.49 11.00
CA THR A 95 -0.77 -10.89 11.14
C THR A 95 0.10 -11.74 12.04
N ASP A 96 1.27 -12.13 11.52
CA ASP A 96 2.37 -12.65 12.33
C ASP A 96 3.41 -11.56 12.57
N ILE A 97 4.04 -11.56 13.74
CA ILE A 97 5.05 -10.58 14.11
C ILE A 97 6.42 -11.27 14.16
N TYR A 98 7.39 -10.71 13.46
CA TYR A 98 8.77 -11.18 13.48
C TYR A 98 9.70 -10.11 14.05
N THR A 99 10.58 -10.50 14.98
CA THR A 99 11.62 -9.62 15.52
C THR A 99 12.98 -10.02 14.93
N PRO A 100 13.54 -9.24 14.00
CA PRO A 100 14.87 -9.48 13.44
C PRO A 100 15.96 -9.25 14.50
N SER A 101 17.18 -9.72 14.19
CA SER A 101 18.37 -9.48 15.04
C SER A 101 19.07 -8.15 14.76
N PHE A 102 18.45 -7.30 13.95
CA PHE A 102 18.91 -5.98 13.53
C PHE A 102 17.76 -4.97 13.68
N ASN A 103 18.08 -3.68 13.64
CA ASN A 103 17.05 -2.63 13.59
C ASN A 103 16.73 -2.31 12.11
N PRO A 104 15.49 -2.51 11.64
CA PRO A 104 15.11 -2.35 10.23
C PRO A 104 15.18 -0.89 9.74
N HIS A 105 15.27 0.08 10.66
CA HIS A 105 15.35 1.51 10.36
C HIS A 105 16.77 2.02 10.12
N ASN A 106 17.79 1.26 10.52
CA ASN A 106 19.19 1.69 10.51
C ASN A 106 19.95 1.34 9.23
N ALA A 107 19.54 0.29 8.52
CA ALA A 107 20.26 -0.21 7.35
C ALA A 107 19.29 -0.86 6.36
N ILE A 108 19.77 -1.01 5.11
CA ILE A 108 19.06 -1.77 4.10
C ILE A 108 19.23 -3.26 4.37
N HIS A 109 18.11 -3.98 4.34
CA HIS A 109 18.02 -5.43 4.41
C HIS A 109 17.15 -5.95 3.26
N GLU A 110 17.31 -7.23 2.94
CA GLU A 110 16.48 -7.88 1.92
C GLU A 110 15.26 -8.54 2.58
N TYR A 111 14.09 -8.22 2.06
CA TYR A 111 12.83 -8.83 2.48
C TYR A 111 12.17 -9.46 1.27
N ALA A 112 11.51 -10.60 1.47
CA ALA A 112 10.77 -11.24 0.41
C ALA A 112 9.55 -11.98 0.93
N PHE A 113 8.57 -12.17 0.05
CA PHE A 113 7.62 -13.26 0.20
C PHE A 113 7.50 -14.08 -1.08
N GLU A 114 7.35 -15.39 -0.90
CA GLU A 114 6.96 -16.35 -1.92
C GLU A 114 5.48 -16.64 -1.75
N TRP A 115 4.70 -16.34 -2.77
CA TRP A 115 3.28 -16.60 -2.84
C TRP A 115 3.01 -17.65 -3.91
N GLU A 116 2.50 -18.79 -3.48
CA GLU A 116 2.10 -19.94 -4.29
C GLU A 116 0.69 -20.37 -3.88
N PRO A 117 -0.01 -21.21 -4.67
CA PRO A 117 -1.30 -21.74 -4.26
C PRO A 117 -1.25 -22.41 -2.88
N GLY A 118 -2.03 -21.88 -1.93
CA GLY A 118 -2.20 -22.42 -0.58
C GLY A 118 -1.04 -22.18 0.40
N VAL A 119 -0.01 -21.39 0.03
CA VAL A 119 1.08 -21.06 0.94
C VAL A 119 1.73 -19.72 0.63
N VAL A 120 2.00 -18.95 1.68
CA VAL A 120 2.87 -17.78 1.65
C VAL A 120 4.04 -17.99 2.60
N ARG A 121 5.25 -17.65 2.16
CA ARG A 121 6.48 -17.77 2.94
C ARG A 121 7.22 -16.45 2.96
N TRP A 122 7.60 -15.96 4.14
CA TRP A 122 8.32 -14.70 4.30
C TRP A 122 9.79 -14.94 4.60
N PHE A 123 10.63 -14.11 4.00
CA PHE A 123 12.08 -14.20 4.12
C PHE A 123 12.66 -12.85 4.55
N VAL A 124 13.70 -12.93 5.38
CA VAL A 124 14.53 -11.79 5.78
C VAL A 124 15.99 -12.19 5.57
N ASP A 125 16.72 -11.39 4.80
CA ASP A 125 18.11 -11.65 4.37
C ASP A 125 18.31 -13.08 3.84
N GLY A 126 17.36 -13.55 3.02
CA GLY A 126 17.33 -14.88 2.41
C GLY A 126 16.92 -16.03 3.34
N ALA A 127 16.77 -15.80 4.65
CA ALA A 127 16.32 -16.82 5.59
C ALA A 127 14.79 -16.88 5.65
N LEU A 128 14.21 -18.08 5.58
CA LEU A 128 12.78 -18.31 5.81
C LEU A 128 12.46 -18.03 7.29
N VAL A 129 11.58 -17.06 7.56
CA VAL A 129 11.24 -16.62 8.93
C VAL A 129 9.77 -16.84 9.30
N ASN A 130 8.87 -16.92 8.33
CA ASN A 130 7.46 -17.21 8.58
C ASN A 130 6.82 -18.02 7.44
N VAL A 131 5.77 -18.79 7.77
CA VAL A 131 4.95 -19.55 6.83
C VAL A 131 3.50 -19.45 7.25
N GLN A 132 2.63 -19.13 6.29
CA GLN A 132 1.18 -19.17 6.42
C GLN A 132 0.66 -20.12 5.34
N ASP A 133 0.10 -21.23 5.78
CA ASP A 133 -0.43 -22.33 4.95
C ASP A 133 -1.82 -22.75 5.44
N GLN A 134 -2.50 -21.86 6.17
CA GLN A 134 -3.84 -22.08 6.67
C GLN A 134 -4.87 -21.90 5.54
N ALA A 135 -6.08 -22.42 5.74
CA ALA A 135 -7.12 -22.48 4.70
C ALA A 135 -7.45 -21.13 4.03
N TYR A 136 -7.31 -20.00 4.74
CA TYR A 136 -7.56 -18.67 4.16
C TYR A 136 -6.57 -18.30 3.05
N VAL A 137 -5.38 -18.90 3.04
CA VAL A 137 -4.36 -18.67 2.01
C VAL A 137 -4.78 -19.28 0.67
N GLU A 138 -5.67 -20.27 0.66
CA GLU A 138 -6.23 -20.81 -0.59
C GLU A 138 -7.08 -19.79 -1.35
N ASP A 139 -7.58 -18.75 -0.67
CA ASP A 139 -8.35 -17.67 -1.28
C ASP A 139 -7.47 -16.51 -1.80
N LEU A 140 -6.14 -16.62 -1.66
CA LEU A 140 -5.19 -15.71 -2.33
C LEU A 140 -4.99 -16.12 -3.79
N VAL A 141 -5.97 -15.78 -4.62
CA VAL A 141 -6.04 -16.20 -6.03
C VAL A 141 -6.07 -15.04 -7.02
N PHE A 142 -6.29 -13.80 -6.57
CA PHE A 142 -6.43 -12.64 -7.43
C PHE A 142 -5.07 -12.01 -7.72
N PRO A 143 -4.80 -11.58 -8.97
CA PRO A 143 -3.58 -10.85 -9.30
C PRO A 143 -3.41 -9.60 -8.42
N MET A 144 -2.20 -9.34 -7.96
CA MET A 144 -1.88 -8.20 -7.11
C MET A 144 -0.72 -7.38 -7.68
N ARG A 145 -0.76 -6.07 -7.49
CA ARG A 145 0.34 -5.17 -7.86
C ARG A 145 1.33 -5.09 -6.72
N ILE A 146 2.61 -4.91 -7.07
CA ILE A 146 3.64 -4.58 -6.08
C ILE A 146 3.44 -3.14 -5.67
N MET A 147 3.40 -2.87 -4.37
CA MET A 147 3.22 -1.55 -3.81
C MET A 147 4.26 -1.28 -2.72
N MET A 148 4.60 -0.01 -2.57
CA MET A 148 5.45 0.51 -1.50
C MET A 148 4.84 1.83 -1.04
N ASN A 149 4.83 2.10 0.26
CA ASN A 149 4.45 3.42 0.77
C ASN A 149 5.20 3.82 2.06
N LEU A 150 5.10 5.11 2.37
CA LEU A 150 5.55 5.72 3.62
C LEU A 150 4.47 6.70 4.10
N TRP A 151 3.94 6.49 5.30
CA TRP A 151 2.78 7.26 5.80
C TRP A 151 2.67 7.34 7.33
N ALA A 152 1.91 8.35 7.75
CA ALA A 152 1.33 8.68 9.06
C ALA A 152 0.09 7.85 9.43
N SER A 153 0.07 6.94 10.41
CA SER A 153 -1.17 6.21 10.81
C SER A 153 -1.77 6.73 12.13
N ASP A 154 -3.11 6.75 12.22
CA ASP A 154 -3.88 7.09 13.42
C ASP A 154 -4.10 5.92 14.39
N ALA A 155 -3.66 4.71 14.02
CA ALA A 155 -3.79 3.49 14.81
C ALA A 155 -2.77 3.44 15.95
N THR A 156 -2.92 4.33 16.94
CA THR A 156 -1.94 4.58 18.01
C THR A 156 -1.54 3.33 18.82
N THR A 157 -2.40 2.31 18.93
CA THR A 157 -2.06 1.05 19.62
C THR A 157 -1.07 0.20 18.84
N TRP A 158 -0.99 0.39 17.53
CA TRP A 158 -0.06 -0.30 16.63
C TRP A 158 1.20 0.53 16.40
N VAL A 159 1.03 1.75 15.88
CA VAL A 159 2.16 2.59 15.43
C VAL A 159 2.70 3.55 16.49
N GLY A 160 2.05 3.67 17.65
CA GLY A 160 2.34 4.72 18.62
C GLY A 160 1.74 6.07 18.20
N ASN A 161 1.92 7.09 19.03
CA ASN A 161 1.36 8.42 18.73
C ASN A 161 2.19 9.12 17.66
N TRP A 162 1.51 9.61 16.62
CA TRP A 162 2.12 10.47 15.60
C TRP A 162 2.59 11.80 16.20
N ASP A 163 3.85 12.18 15.93
CA ASP A 163 4.45 13.46 16.31
C ASP A 163 4.97 14.17 15.06
N PRO A 164 4.26 15.17 14.52
CA PRO A 164 4.67 15.90 13.32
C PRO A 164 6.07 16.53 13.40
N SER A 165 6.61 16.78 14.60
CA SER A 165 7.92 17.42 14.77
C SER A 165 9.11 16.55 14.35
N ILE A 166 8.88 15.26 14.07
CA ILE A 166 9.92 14.36 13.58
C ILE A 166 10.17 14.51 12.07
N MET A 167 9.29 15.20 11.34
CA MET A 167 9.44 15.40 9.91
C MET A 167 10.66 16.30 9.57
N PRO A 168 11.34 16.03 8.44
CA PRO A 168 11.08 14.94 7.51
C PRO A 168 11.65 13.60 8.01
N VAL A 169 10.93 12.51 7.73
CA VAL A 169 11.43 11.13 7.88
C VAL A 169 11.39 10.41 6.53
N SER A 170 12.20 9.36 6.37
CA SER A 170 12.38 8.72 5.08
C SER A 170 12.55 7.21 5.17
N SER A 171 11.99 6.48 4.21
CA SER A 171 12.34 5.10 3.88
C SER A 171 13.13 5.04 2.57
N GLU A 172 14.04 4.09 2.46
CA GLU A 172 14.92 3.93 1.30
C GLU A 172 14.74 2.55 0.67
N TYR A 173 14.79 2.49 -0.65
CA TYR A 173 14.63 1.28 -1.44
C TYR A 173 15.76 1.20 -2.50
N ASP A 174 16.53 0.11 -2.47
CA ASP A 174 17.69 -0.12 -3.34
C ASP A 174 17.31 -0.90 -4.60
N TYR A 175 16.49 -1.93 -4.47
CA TYR A 175 15.94 -2.64 -5.63
C TYR A 175 14.65 -3.34 -5.30
N VAL A 176 13.92 -3.68 -6.37
CA VAL A 176 12.82 -4.66 -6.36
C VAL A 176 13.11 -5.73 -7.39
N ARG A 177 12.84 -7.00 -7.05
CA ARG A 177 12.88 -8.14 -7.98
C ARG A 177 11.57 -8.89 -7.98
N TYR A 178 11.24 -9.41 -9.14
CA TYR A 178 10.14 -10.33 -9.32
C TYR A 178 10.63 -11.60 -10.03
N TYR A 179 10.15 -12.73 -9.53
CA TYR A 179 10.34 -14.04 -10.12
C TYR A 179 8.98 -14.69 -10.34
N ALA A 180 8.72 -15.09 -11.58
CA ALA A 180 7.46 -15.68 -11.98
C ALA A 180 7.31 -17.09 -11.38
N TYR A 181 6.13 -17.39 -10.85
CA TYR A 181 5.78 -18.73 -10.41
C TYR A 181 5.70 -19.68 -11.62
N THR A 182 6.63 -20.63 -11.67
CA THR A 182 6.89 -21.55 -12.79
C THR A 182 7.21 -22.95 -12.25
N PRO A 183 6.27 -23.58 -11.51
CA PRO A 183 6.52 -24.84 -10.82
C PRO A 183 7.01 -25.93 -11.79
N GLY A 184 8.06 -26.65 -11.39
CA GLY A 184 8.71 -27.69 -12.20
C GLY A 184 9.65 -27.20 -13.31
N ASN A 185 9.67 -25.90 -13.62
CA ASN A 185 10.59 -25.29 -14.59
C ASN A 185 11.45 -24.16 -14.02
N GLY A 186 11.17 -23.73 -12.79
CA GLY A 186 11.93 -22.71 -12.10
C GLY A 186 13.32 -23.17 -11.67
N SER A 187 14.08 -22.21 -11.13
CA SER A 187 15.48 -22.38 -10.74
C SER A 187 15.86 -21.66 -9.45
N VAL A 188 14.92 -20.93 -8.85
CA VAL A 188 15.12 -20.16 -7.61
C VAL A 188 13.94 -20.35 -6.66
N GLY A 189 14.15 -19.95 -5.40
CA GLY A 189 13.15 -20.00 -4.33
C GLY A 189 12.83 -21.41 -3.84
N THR A 190 11.84 -21.53 -2.96
CA THR A 190 11.44 -22.82 -2.39
C THR A 190 11.05 -23.80 -3.51
N GLY A 191 11.64 -24.99 -3.47
CA GLY A 191 11.36 -26.05 -4.45
C GLY A 191 11.80 -25.76 -5.89
N ASN A 192 12.57 -24.69 -6.13
CA ASN A 192 12.85 -24.17 -7.48
C ASN A 192 11.56 -23.87 -8.26
N ASN A 193 10.53 -23.37 -7.58
CA ASN A 193 9.24 -23.09 -8.20
C ASN A 193 9.18 -21.75 -8.94
N PHE A 194 10.25 -20.95 -8.95
CA PHE A 194 10.25 -19.61 -9.53
C PHE A 194 11.36 -19.41 -10.57
N SER A 195 11.09 -18.55 -11.55
CA SER A 195 12.03 -18.17 -12.61
C SER A 195 12.27 -16.66 -12.58
N PRO A 196 13.53 -16.18 -12.68
CA PRO A 196 13.80 -14.75 -12.75
C PRO A 196 13.02 -14.07 -13.88
N ALA A 197 12.27 -13.03 -13.56
CA ALA A 197 11.52 -12.27 -14.55
C ALA A 197 12.15 -10.89 -14.77
N TRP A 198 12.32 -10.10 -13.71
CA TRP A 198 12.96 -8.79 -13.80
C TRP A 198 13.51 -8.30 -12.47
N GLN A 199 14.43 -7.34 -12.57
CA GLN A 199 14.95 -6.54 -11.47
C GLN A 199 14.90 -5.07 -11.87
N ASP A 200 14.50 -4.22 -10.93
CA ASP A 200 14.65 -2.77 -11.04
C ASP A 200 15.55 -2.29 -9.89
N ASN A 201 16.65 -1.63 -10.24
CA ASN A 201 17.62 -1.08 -9.28
C ASN A 201 17.19 0.29 -8.73
N LEU A 202 16.00 0.79 -9.11
CA LEU A 202 15.45 2.03 -8.57
C LEU A 202 16.43 3.22 -8.61
N ASN A 203 17.31 3.26 -9.62
CA ASN A 203 18.28 4.34 -9.82
C ASN A 203 17.63 5.60 -10.41
N SER A 204 16.46 5.45 -11.03
CA SER A 204 15.66 6.50 -11.66
C SER A 204 14.22 6.01 -11.82
N PHE A 205 13.27 6.93 -11.98
CA PHE A 205 11.89 6.56 -12.27
C PHE A 205 11.77 5.80 -13.60
N ASN A 206 11.08 4.66 -13.56
CA ASN A 206 10.81 3.82 -14.73
C ASN A 206 9.29 3.79 -14.99
N PRO A 207 8.77 4.62 -15.91
CA PRO A 207 7.34 4.75 -16.15
C PRO A 207 6.70 3.52 -16.80
N ASP A 208 7.50 2.63 -17.40
CA ASP A 208 6.98 1.37 -17.94
C ASP A 208 6.65 0.36 -16.83
N ARG A 209 7.24 0.54 -15.64
CA ARG A 209 7.10 -0.38 -14.50
C ARG A 209 6.29 0.19 -13.35
N TRP A 210 6.38 1.51 -13.12
CA TRP A 210 5.87 2.11 -11.90
C TRP A 210 4.94 3.28 -12.17
N VAL A 211 3.93 3.42 -11.32
CA VAL A 211 3.10 4.60 -11.18
C VAL A 211 3.35 5.18 -9.79
N VAL A 212 3.59 6.49 -9.71
CA VAL A 212 3.66 7.21 -8.44
C VAL A 212 2.28 7.77 -8.13
N GLU A 213 1.78 7.47 -6.94
CA GLU A 213 0.47 7.93 -6.49
C GLU A 213 0.47 9.45 -6.30
N GLN A 214 -0.62 10.08 -6.71
CA GLN A 214 -0.81 11.50 -6.65
C GLN A 214 -2.23 11.78 -6.16
N ASP A 215 -2.33 12.40 -4.99
CA ASP A 215 -3.56 12.88 -4.38
C ASP A 215 -4.47 11.84 -3.70
N ALA A 216 -4.06 10.57 -3.61
CA ALA A 216 -4.74 9.61 -2.74
C ALA A 216 -4.42 9.81 -1.25
N GLN A 217 -5.39 9.48 -0.41
CA GLN A 217 -5.23 9.32 1.04
C GLN A 217 -5.91 8.00 1.41
N ILE A 218 -5.26 7.19 2.22
CA ILE A 218 -5.82 5.92 2.69
C ILE A 218 -6.56 6.12 4.03
N PRO A 219 -7.63 5.35 4.31
CA PRO A 219 -8.34 5.42 5.59
C PRO A 219 -7.39 5.23 6.78
N GLY A 220 -7.54 6.07 7.81
CA GLY A 220 -6.67 6.03 8.99
C GLY A 220 -5.29 6.63 8.78
N SER A 221 -5.01 7.27 7.63
CA SER A 221 -3.78 8.02 7.44
C SER A 221 -3.93 9.52 7.70
N TYR A 222 -2.93 10.09 8.37
CA TYR A 222 -2.72 11.53 8.49
C TYR A 222 -2.14 12.18 7.22
N CYS A 223 -1.60 11.38 6.29
CA CYS A 223 -0.90 11.88 5.12
C CYS A 223 -1.71 11.73 3.84
N ARG A 224 -1.42 12.62 2.88
CA ARG A 224 -1.79 12.42 1.47
C ARG A 224 -0.55 12.06 0.67
N PHE A 225 -0.69 11.16 -0.29
CA PHE A 225 0.40 10.79 -1.19
C PHE A 225 0.61 11.84 -2.27
N ARG A 226 1.87 12.21 -2.52
CA ARG A 226 2.26 13.10 -3.62
C ARG A 226 3.49 12.57 -4.32
N GLN A 227 3.56 12.83 -5.62
CA GLN A 227 4.75 12.52 -6.41
C GLN A 227 5.99 13.29 -5.95
N SER A 228 5.81 14.49 -5.39
CA SER A 228 6.91 15.30 -4.85
C SER A 228 7.70 14.61 -3.74
N SER A 229 7.09 13.65 -3.05
CA SER A 229 7.70 12.95 -1.92
C SER A 229 8.44 11.67 -2.32
N VAL A 230 8.70 11.49 -3.62
CA VAL A 230 9.55 10.42 -4.15
C VAL A 230 10.80 11.02 -4.78
N GLU A 231 11.95 10.64 -4.26
CA GLU A 231 13.26 11.10 -4.75
C GLU A 231 14.12 9.93 -5.25
N TRP A 232 14.96 10.22 -6.24
CA TRP A 232 15.98 9.30 -6.73
C TRP A 232 17.35 9.94 -6.53
N SER A 233 18.17 9.36 -5.66
CA SER A 233 19.50 9.88 -5.38
C SER A 233 20.44 8.75 -4.96
N ASN A 234 21.74 8.90 -5.23
CA ASN A 234 22.79 7.96 -4.82
C ASN A 234 22.53 6.49 -5.22
N GLY A 235 21.81 6.26 -6.32
CA GLY A 235 21.48 4.94 -6.81
C GLY A 235 20.34 4.25 -6.06
N LYS A 236 19.49 5.00 -5.37
CA LYS A 236 18.33 4.48 -4.63
C LYS A 236 17.11 5.36 -4.83
N MET A 237 15.94 4.78 -4.57
CA MET A 237 14.70 5.54 -4.37
C MET A 237 14.52 5.84 -2.88
N THR A 238 14.10 7.06 -2.57
CA THR A 238 13.75 7.51 -1.21
C THR A 238 12.31 7.98 -1.22
N PHE A 239 11.52 7.49 -0.27
CA PHE A 239 10.24 8.08 0.06
C PHE A 239 10.42 9.05 1.23
N LEU A 240 9.78 10.20 1.12
CA LEU A 240 9.75 11.24 2.13
C LEU A 240 8.38 11.30 2.78
N LEU A 241 8.38 11.54 4.08
CA LEU A 241 7.22 11.96 4.83
C LEU A 241 7.53 13.33 5.41
N GLU A 242 6.82 14.34 4.92
CA GLU A 242 7.20 15.75 5.03
C GLU A 242 6.00 16.65 5.34
N GLU A 243 6.29 17.88 5.76
CA GLU A 243 5.25 18.86 6.04
C GLU A 243 4.45 19.19 4.77
N PRO A 244 3.12 19.35 4.86
CA PRO A 244 2.34 19.88 3.76
C PRO A 244 2.85 21.27 3.34
N PRO A 245 2.85 21.60 2.05
CA PRO A 245 3.25 22.93 1.60
C PRO A 245 2.37 24.00 2.25
N ALA A 246 2.98 25.08 2.74
CA ALA A 246 2.28 26.16 3.45
C ALA A 246 1.12 26.78 2.65
N ASN A 247 1.19 26.72 1.31
CA ASN A 247 0.09 27.02 0.41
C ASN A 247 -0.16 25.79 -0.48
N PRO A 248 -1.09 24.90 -0.10
CA PRO A 248 -1.38 23.73 -0.91
C PRO A 248 -1.95 24.15 -2.26
N GLU A 249 -1.49 23.47 -3.32
CA GLU A 249 -2.03 23.67 -4.65
C GLU A 249 -3.50 23.24 -4.67
N ALA A 250 -4.37 24.12 -5.15
CA ALA A 250 -5.79 23.82 -5.29
C ALA A 250 -5.97 22.78 -6.41
N VAL A 251 -6.44 21.58 -6.07
CA VAL A 251 -6.72 20.53 -7.04
C VAL A 251 -8.14 20.75 -7.58
N PRO A 252 -8.32 20.94 -8.91
CA PRO A 252 -9.66 21.04 -9.48
C PRO A 252 -10.41 19.71 -9.31
N VAL A 253 -11.50 19.72 -8.54
CA VAL A 253 -12.38 18.57 -8.40
C VAL A 253 -13.50 18.66 -9.44
N THR A 254 -13.56 17.67 -10.34
CA THR A 254 -14.69 17.49 -11.26
C THR A 254 -15.58 16.36 -10.80
N PHE A 255 -16.88 16.61 -10.66
CA PHE A 255 -17.87 15.58 -10.40
C PHE A 255 -18.96 15.61 -11.49
N SER A 256 -19.57 14.46 -11.72
CA SER A 256 -20.74 14.32 -12.59
C SER A 256 -21.85 13.61 -11.83
N VAL A 257 -23.07 14.12 -11.92
CA VAL A 257 -24.26 13.43 -11.40
C VAL A 257 -24.93 12.73 -12.58
N ASN A 258 -25.00 11.40 -12.54
CA ASN A 258 -25.82 10.67 -13.50
C ASN A 258 -27.30 10.81 -13.11
N THR A 259 -28.08 11.48 -13.95
CA THR A 259 -29.52 11.67 -13.77
C THR A 259 -30.36 10.76 -14.66
N GLU A 260 -29.74 9.85 -15.42
CA GLU A 260 -30.46 8.90 -16.26
C GLU A 260 -31.35 8.01 -15.37
N GLY A 261 -32.64 7.95 -15.70
CA GLY A 261 -33.64 7.21 -14.93
C GLY A 261 -34.26 7.99 -13.77
N LEU A 262 -33.87 9.25 -13.52
CA LEU A 262 -34.55 10.14 -12.58
C LEU A 262 -35.63 10.96 -13.30
N ASP A 263 -36.86 10.96 -12.78
CA ASP A 263 -37.96 11.79 -13.29
C ASP A 263 -37.85 13.22 -12.72
N LEU A 264 -36.93 14.00 -13.27
CA LEU A 264 -36.63 15.37 -12.83
C LEU A 264 -37.41 16.41 -13.65
N SER A 265 -37.88 17.44 -12.95
CA SER A 265 -38.59 18.60 -13.48
C SER A 265 -37.75 19.87 -13.34
N SER A 266 -38.12 20.92 -14.09
CA SER A 266 -37.41 22.22 -14.09
C SER A 266 -37.34 22.95 -12.73
N GLY A 267 -38.00 22.45 -11.69
CA GLY A 267 -37.97 23.02 -10.34
C GLY A 267 -37.22 22.16 -9.31
N ASP A 268 -36.66 21.02 -9.71
CA ASP A 268 -35.95 20.13 -8.79
C ASP A 268 -34.54 20.63 -8.51
N VAL A 269 -34.12 20.50 -7.25
CA VAL A 269 -32.82 20.95 -6.76
C VAL A 269 -31.99 19.74 -6.39
N ILE A 270 -30.83 19.59 -7.03
CA ILE A 270 -29.81 18.61 -6.64
C ILE A 270 -28.93 19.27 -5.58
N ASN A 271 -29.04 18.82 -4.34
CA ASN A 271 -28.15 19.27 -3.27
C ASN A 271 -26.90 18.40 -3.24
N LEU A 272 -25.74 19.04 -3.36
CA LEU A 272 -24.45 18.41 -3.19
C LEU A 272 -23.95 18.77 -1.80
N ASN A 273 -23.94 17.79 -0.89
CA ASN A 273 -23.30 17.94 0.40
C ASN A 273 -21.91 17.30 0.32
N GLY A 274 -20.87 18.11 0.47
CA GLY A 274 -19.48 17.69 0.49
C GLY A 274 -18.60 18.79 1.09
N SER A 275 -17.42 18.41 1.57
CA SER A 275 -16.34 19.34 1.87
C SER A 275 -15.41 19.31 0.67
N PHE A 276 -15.17 20.47 0.03
CA PHE A 276 -14.32 20.62 -1.16
C PHE A 276 -13.15 21.53 -0.83
#